data_AF-A0ABD5LWJ4-F1
#
_entry.id   AF-A0ABD5LWJ4-F1
#
_cell.length_a   1.000
_cell.length_b   1.000
_cell.length_c   1.000
_cell.angle_alpha   90.00
_cell.angle_beta   90.00
_cell.angle_gamma   90.00
#
_symmetry.space_group_name_H-M   'P 1'
#
loop_
_entity.id
_entity.type
_entity.pdbx_description
1 polymer ?
#
loop_
_entity_poly.entity_id
_entity_poly.type
_entity_poly.pdbx_seq_one_letter_code
_entity_poly.pdbx_strand_id
1 'polypeptide(L)' 'MDDEVVFRTMLTEYFSHEKACVYATDNGSQALLLLEEGLRPDLILCDIRMPVMNGPTFYVI' A
#
# COMPACT_ATOMS: atom_id res chain seq x y z
N MET A 1 -0.25 -1.32 1.87
CA MET A 1 1.21 -1.19 2.08
C MET A 1 1.48 -1.70 3.47
N ASP A 2 2.17 -2.83 3.56
CA ASP A 2 2.36 -3.56 4.80
C ASP A 2 3.61 -4.45 4.63
N ASP A 3 4.58 -4.34 5.53
CA ASP A 3 5.82 -5.11 5.47
C ASP A 3 5.59 -6.58 5.86
N GLU A 4 4.54 -6.88 6.62
CA GLU A 4 4.16 -8.24 6.96
C GLU A 4 3.40 -8.93 5.81
N VAL A 5 4.08 -9.88 5.17
CA VAL A 5 3.56 -10.65 4.02
C VAL A 5 2.18 -11.25 4.28
N VAL A 6 1.92 -11.76 5.48
CA VAL A 6 0.66 -12.43 5.82
C VAL A 6 -0.50 -11.45 5.76
N PHE A 7 -0.39 -10.30 6.43
CA PHE A 7 -1.42 -9.25 6.40
C PHE A 7 -1.59 -8.67 4.99
N ARG A 8 -0.48 -8.39 4.30
CA ARG A 8 -0.53 -7.88 2.92
C ARG A 8 -1.28 -8.84 1.99
N THR A 9 -1.03 -10.14 2.10
CA THR A 9 -1.68 -11.16 1.26
C THR A 9 -3.16 -11.27 1.58
N MET A 10 -3.51 -11.36 2.88
CA MET A 10 -4.90 -11.43 3.34
C MET A 10 -5.74 -10.24 2.84
N LEU A 11 -5.22 -9.02 2.96
CA LEU A 11 -5.92 -7.82 2.45
C LEU A 11 -6.03 -7.83 0.93
N THR A 12 -4.97 -8.25 0.23
CA THR A 12 -4.98 -8.32 -1.24
C THR A 12 -6.04 -9.29 -1.73
N GLU A 13 -6.12 -10.47 -1.13
CA GLU A 13 -7.14 -11.47 -1.46
C GLU A 13 -8.55 -10.97 -1.16
N TYR A 14 -8.75 -10.35 0.01
CA TYR A 14 -10.05 -9.81 0.40
C TYR A 14 -10.57 -8.76 -0.60
N PHE A 15 -9.77 -7.75 -0.93
CA PHE A 15 -10.19 -6.70 -1.87
C PHE A 15 -10.29 -7.20 -3.31
N SER A 16 -9.44 -8.17 -3.72
CA SER A 16 -9.56 -8.79 -5.04
C SER A 16 -10.87 -9.56 -5.17
N HIS A 17 -11.34 -10.22 -4.11
CA HIS A 17 -12.64 -10.89 -4.08
C HIS A 17 -13.80 -9.90 -4.24
N GLU A 18 -13.68 -8.71 -3.66
CA GLU A 18 -14.62 -7.59 -3.84
C GLU A 18 -14.50 -6.89 -5.22
N LYS A 19 -13.73 -7.49 -6.16
CA LYS A 19 -13.47 -6.98 -7.51
C LYS A 19 -12.78 -5.61 -7.55
N ALA A 20 -12.09 -5.24 -6.49
CA ALA A 20 -11.23 -4.06 -6.49
C ALA A 20 -9.94 -4.32 -7.28
N CYS A 21 -9.40 -3.28 -7.92
CA CYS A 21 -8.06 -3.34 -8.48
C CYS A 21 -7.05 -3.05 -7.37
N VAL A 22 -6.32 -4.08 -6.94
CA VAL A 22 -5.44 -3.99 -5.78
C VAL A 22 -3.98 -3.87 -6.20
N TYR A 23 -3.29 -2.87 -5.67
CA TYR A 23 -1.84 -2.73 -5.75
C TYR A 23 -1.25 -2.87 -4.35
N ALA A 24 -0.41 -3.89 -4.16
CA ALA A 24 0.20 -4.20 -2.88
C ALA A 24 1.72 -4.00 -2.95
N THR A 25 2.24 -3.19 -2.03
CA THR A 25 3.68 -2.97 -1.84
C THR A 25 4.07 -3.30 -0.40
N ASP A 26 5.34 -3.62 -0.20
CA ASP A 26 5.92 -3.92 1.13
C ASP A 26 6.55 -2.69 1.82
N ASN A 27 6.63 -1.55 1.13
CA ASN A 27 7.18 -0.32 1.68
C ASN A 27 6.60 0.95 1.04
N GLY A 28 6.81 2.07 1.74
CA GLY A 28 6.51 3.46 1.36
C GLY A 28 6.97 3.85 -0.05
N SER A 29 8.25 3.64 -0.31
CA SER A 29 8.95 4.13 -1.50
C SER A 29 8.43 3.52 -2.80
N GLN A 30 8.12 2.22 -2.80
CA GLN A 30 7.52 1.57 -3.97
C GLN A 30 6.13 2.13 -4.29
N ALA A 31 5.31 2.41 -3.29
CA ALA A 31 4.00 2.99 -3.55
C ALA A 31 4.11 4.43 -4.05
N LEU A 32 5.08 5.20 -3.55
CA LEU A 32 5.33 6.55 -4.05
C LEU A 32 5.69 6.52 -5.55
N LEU A 33 6.56 5.59 -5.95
CA LEU A 33 6.91 5.40 -7.36
C LEU A 33 5.68 5.11 -8.22
N LEU A 34 4.77 4.24 -7.76
CA LEU A 34 3.53 3.95 -8.48
C LEU A 34 2.64 5.20 -8.63
N LEU A 35 2.55 6.04 -7.58
CA LEU A 35 1.80 7.29 -7.64
C LEU A 35 2.43 8.30 -8.62
N GLU A 36 3.76 8.39 -8.64
CA GLU A 36 4.53 9.21 -9.58
C GLU A 36 4.36 8.73 -11.04
N GLU A 37 4.31 7.41 -11.25
CA GLU A 37 4.04 6.77 -12.54
C GLU A 37 2.59 6.95 -13.02
N GLY A 38 1.72 7.57 -12.22
CA GLY A 38 0.37 7.94 -12.60
C GLY A 38 -0.72 7.06 -12.01
N LEU A 39 -0.41 6.14 -11.10
CA LEU A 39 -1.43 5.41 -10.36
C LEU A 39 -2.28 6.40 -9.54
N ARG A 40 -3.60 6.26 -9.61
CA ARG A 40 -4.56 7.08 -8.87
C ARG A 40 -5.52 6.15 -8.12
N PRO A 41 -5.16 5.68 -6.92
CA PRO A 41 -6.02 4.82 -6.14
C PRO A 41 -7.13 5.62 -5.47
N ASP A 42 -8.33 5.01 -5.35
CA ASP A 42 -9.44 5.58 -4.58
C ASP A 42 -9.23 5.44 -3.06
N LEU A 43 -8.45 4.44 -2.65
CA LEU A 43 -8.14 4.13 -1.26
C LEU A 43 -6.69 3.67 -1.14
N ILE A 44 -5.97 4.24 -0.16
CA ILE A 44 -4.64 3.78 0.24
C ILE A 44 -4.73 3.24 1.67
N LEU A 45 -4.37 1.97 1.84
CA LEU A 45 -4.20 1.34 3.14
C LEU A 45 -2.71 1.21 3.42
N CYS A 46 -2.26 1.83 4.50
CA CYS A 46 -0.86 1.87 4.89
C CYS A 46 -0.71 1.51 6.36
N ASP A 47 0.21 0.60 6.69
CA ASP A 47 0.58 0.39 8.07
C ASP A 47 1.29 1.63 8.63
N ILE A 48 1.02 1.93 9.90
CA ILE A 48 1.57 3.08 10.61
C ILE A 48 3.03 2.83 10.95
N ARG A 49 3.44 1.58 11.18
CA ARG A 49 4.80 1.24 11.64
C ARG A 49 5.51 0.29 10.68
N MET A 50 5.93 0.83 9.54
CA MET A 50 6.81 0.13 8.60
C MET A 50 8.27 0.59 8.72
N PRO A 51 9.26 -0.27 8.42
CA PRO A 51 10.65 0.13 8.21
C PRO A 51 10.80 1.05 6.98
N VAL A 52 11.88 1.83 6.94
CA VAL A 52 12.26 2.78 5.86
C VAL A 52 11.36 4.01 5.74
N MET A 53 10.04 3.86 5.61
CA MET A 53 9.08 4.96 5.54
C MET A 53 7.78 4.55 6.21
N ASN A 54 7.42 5.25 7.29
CA ASN A 54 6.20 5.00 8.04
C ASN A 54 4.99 5.75 7.43
N GLY A 55 3.78 5.29 7.73
CA GLY A 55 2.54 5.87 7.18
C GLY A 55 2.40 7.40 7.31
N PRO A 56 2.75 8.02 8.44
CA PRO A 56 2.69 9.48 8.57
C PRO A 56 3.65 10.21 7.62
N THR A 57 4.84 9.68 7.37
CA THR A 57 5.78 10.29 6.40
C THR A 57 5.22 10.19 4.99
N PHE A 58 4.56 9.08 4.65
CA PHE A 58 3.92 8.89 3.34
C PHE A 58 2.74 9.84 3.10
N TYR A 59 1.98 10.20 4.14
CA TYR A 59 0.83 11.11 4.02
C TYR A 59 1.22 12.57 3.72
N VAL A 60 2.44 12.98 4.08
CA VAL A 60 2.90 14.37 3.97
C VAL A 60 3.50 14.70 2.59
N ILE A 61 3.58 13.71 1.70
CA ILE A 61 4.13 13.81 0.33
C ILE A 61 3.00 14.09 -0.65
#